data_AF-A0A497E7Z1-F1
#
_entry.id   AF-A0A497E7Z1-F1
#
_cell.length_a   1.000
_cell.length_b   1.000
_cell.length_c   1.000
_cell.angle_alpha   90.00
_cell.angle_beta   90.00
_cell.angle_gamma   90.00
#
_symmetry.space_group_name_H-M   'P 1'
#
loop_
_entity.id
_entity.type
_entity.pdbx_description
1 polymer ?
#
loop_
_entity_poly.entity_id
_entity_poly.type
_entity_poly.pdbx_seq_one_letter_code
_entity_poly.pdbx_strand_id
1 'polypeptide(L)' 'MIEVSVVIPTYNRKKLLQRVLKFLFEQNYPKDRYEIVVVDDGS' A
#
# COMPACT_ATOMS: atom_id res chain seq x y z
N MET A 1 5.43 -10.86 13.39
CA MET A 1 3.99 -11.14 13.17
C MET A 1 3.42 -9.89 12.54
N ILE A 2 2.64 -10.01 11.47
CA ILE A 2 1.98 -8.85 10.86
C ILE A 2 0.86 -8.40 11.81
N GLU A 3 0.90 -7.13 12.20
CA GLU A 3 -0.06 -6.49 13.11
C GLU A 3 -1.06 -5.62 12.33
N VAL A 4 -0.69 -5.11 11.15
CA VAL A 4 -1.51 -4.21 10.34
C VAL A 4 -1.47 -4.62 8.86
N SER A 5 -2.63 -4.66 8.20
CA SER A 5 -2.73 -4.80 6.75
C SER A 5 -3.27 -3.52 6.14
N VAL A 6 -2.49 -2.90 5.24
CA VAL A 6 -2.92 -1.71 4.48
C VAL A 6 -3.47 -2.17 3.14
N VAL A 7 -4.79 -2.15 2.98
CA VAL A 7 -5.48 -2.60 1.77
C VAL A 7 -5.83 -1.40 0.87
N ILE A 8 -5.38 -1.42 -0.39
CA ILE A 8 -5.53 -0.34 -1.36
C ILE A 8 -6.27 -0.83 -2.60
N PRO A 9 -7.61 -0.70 -2.66
CA PRO A 9 -8.35 -0.90 -3.90
C PRO A 9 -8.11 0.26 -4.86
N THR A 10 -7.79 -0.04 -6.12
CA THR A 10 -7.44 0.95 -7.12
C THR A 10 -7.93 0.55 -8.52
N TYR A 11 -8.30 1.56 -9.31
CA TYR A 11 -8.67 1.43 -10.73
C TYR A 11 -8.17 2.67 -11.47
N ASN A 12 -7.37 2.49 -12.52
CA ASN A 12 -6.88 3.57 -13.38
C ASN A 12 -6.19 4.75 -12.64
N ARG A 13 -5.51 4.49 -11.52
CA ARG A 13 -4.91 5.51 -10.63
C ARG A 13 -3.38 5.42 -10.49
N LYS A 14 -2.67 5.04 -11.55
CA LYS A 14 -1.20 4.80 -11.55
C LYS A 14 -0.38 5.87 -10.80
N LYS A 15 -0.55 7.16 -11.12
CA LYS A 15 0.23 8.25 -10.49
C LYS A 15 -0.06 8.41 -9.00
N LEU A 16 -1.33 8.25 -8.61
CA LEU A 16 -1.72 8.34 -7.21
C LEU A 16 -1.22 7.13 -6.41
N LEU A 17 -1.35 5.93 -6.98
CA LEU A 17 -0.85 4.69 -6.38
C LEU A 17 0.66 4.79 -6.12
N GLN A 18 1.45 5.28 -7.09
CA GLN A 18 2.89 5.51 -6.91
C GLN A 18 3.19 6.43 -5.72
N ARG A 19 2.45 7.54 -5.59
CA ARG A 19 2.63 8.48 -4.48
C ARG A 19 2.28 7.85 -3.14
N VAL A 20 1.18 7.09 -3.07
CA VAL A 20 0.76 6.40 -1.84
C VAL A 20 1.79 5.36 -1.42
N LEU A 21 2.23 4.51 -2.35
CA LEU A 21 3.22 3.47 -2.07
C LEU A 21 4.55 4.07 -1.58
N LYS A 22 5.01 5.18 -2.16
CA LYS A 22 6.20 5.91 -1.68
C LYS A 22 6.08 6.23 -0.19
N PHE A 23 4.99 6.87 0.23
CA PHE A 23 4.81 7.23 1.64
C PHE A 23 4.61 6.03 2.56
N LEU A 24 3.97 4.96 2.07
CA LEU A 24 3.84 3.73 2.85
C LEU A 24 5.20 3.05 3.05
N PHE A 25 6.11 3.10 2.08
CA PHE A 25 7.48 2.60 2.28
C PHE A 25 8.34 3.50 3.16
N GLU A 26 8.01 4.77 3.32
CA GLU A 26 8.74 5.74 4.16
C GLU A 26 8.24 5.80 5.63
N GLN A 27 7.25 4.99 6.02
CA GLN A 27 6.74 4.97 7.40
C GLN A 27 7.82 4.59 8.43
N ASN A 28 7.77 5.21 9.61
CA ASN A 28 8.60 4.85 10.77
C ASN A 28 8.07 3.62 11.55
N TYR A 29 6.88 3.13 11.20
CA TYR A 29 6.35 1.87 11.73
C TYR A 29 7.19 0.67 11.23
N PRO A 30 7.48 -0.34 12.07
CA PRO A 30 8.37 -1.44 11.71
C PRO A 30 7.92 -2.20 10.45
N LYS A 31 8.80 -2.36 9.46
CA LYS A 31 8.48 -2.93 8.14
C LYS A 31 8.05 -4.39 8.18
N ASP A 32 8.48 -5.10 9.21
CA ASP A 32 8.16 -6.50 9.48
C ASP A 32 6.83 -6.70 10.21
N ARG A 33 6.15 -5.59 10.57
CA ARG A 33 4.86 -5.61 11.29
C ARG A 33 3.67 -5.19 10.46
N TYR A 34 3.86 -4.77 9.20
CA TYR A 34 2.74 -4.49 8.32
C TYR A 34 2.97 -4.99 6.90
N GLU A 35 1.87 -5.21 6.21
CA GLU A 35 1.84 -5.54 4.80
C GLU A 35 1.02 -4.52 4.02
N ILE A 36 1.29 -4.44 2.72
CA ILE A 36 0.56 -3.60 1.77
C ILE A 36 -0.06 -4.52 0.73
N VAL A 37 -1.39 -4.53 0.65
CA VAL A 37 -2.16 -5.35 -0.29
C VAL A 37 -2.82 -4.41 -1.31
N VAL A 38 -2.37 -4.49 -2.57
CA VAL A 38 -2.98 -3.71 -3.67
C VAL A 38 -3.99 -4.58 -4.39
N VAL A 39 -5.22 -4.08 -4.52
CA VAL A 39 -6.29 -4.74 -5.27
C VAL A 39 -6.57 -3.92 -6.52
N ASP A 40 -6.24 -4.45 -7.68
CA ASP A 40 -6.58 -3.85 -8.96
C ASP A 40 -7.97 -4.32 -9.42
N ASP A 41 -8.85 -3.37 -9.71
CA ASP A 41 -10.24 -3.62 -10.13
C ASP A 41 -10.38 -3.65 -11.67
N GLY A 42 -9.43 -4.30 -12.35
CA GLY A 42 -9.45 -4.52 -13.80
C GLY A 42 -9.07 -3.29 -14.64
N SER A 43 -8.01 -2.57 -14.27
CA SER A 43 -7.54 -1.36 -14.96
C SER A 43 -7.12 -1.58 -16.43
#